data_AF-A0A3S3HPU4-F1
#
_entry.id   AF-A0A3S3HPU4-F1
#
_cell.length_a   1.000
_cell.length_b   1.000
_cell.length_c   1.000
_cell.angle_alpha   90.00
_cell.angle_beta   90.00
_cell.angle_gamma   90.00
#
_symmetry.space_group_name_H-M   'P 1'
#
loop_
_entity.id
_entity.type
_entity.pdbx_description
1 polymer ?
#
loop_
_entity_poly.entity_id
_entity_poly.type
_entity_poly.pdbx_seq_one_letter_code
_entity_poly.pdbx_strand_id
1 'polypeptide(L)'
;MMVRKPSLIEMVVQASLCAFLLLLVLDYLEASKAAACCPPPAAQRCYPWSMTEAMEGGGYWNYVNKEIYLRSELVWGGILAFAILSPFAMRGIWTGLAAIAIILAAGFYGAEWMTRFLL
;
A
#
# COMPACT_ATOMS: atom_id res chain seq x y z
N MET A 1 -26.35 -6.31 -14.49
CA MET A 1 -24.96 -6.04 -14.93
C MET A 1 -24.27 -7.37 -15.15
N MET A 2 -23.69 -7.61 -16.33
CA MET A 2 -22.99 -8.85 -16.64
C MET A 2 -21.52 -8.67 -16.25
N VAL A 3 -21.06 -9.35 -15.21
CA VAL A 3 -19.66 -9.30 -14.77
C VAL A 3 -18.82 -10.08 -15.77
N ARG A 4 -17.84 -9.44 -16.40
CA ARG A 4 -16.96 -10.11 -17.37
C ARG A 4 -16.02 -11.06 -16.65
N LYS A 5 -15.84 -12.27 -17.19
CA LYS A 5 -14.79 -13.19 -16.73
C LYS A 5 -13.42 -12.68 -17.19
N PRO A 6 -12.47 -12.42 -16.27
CA PRO A 6 -11.13 -11.96 -16.65
C PRO A 6 -10.38 -13.05 -17.42
N SER A 7 -9.52 -12.59 -18.33
CA SER A 7 -8.60 -13.45 -19.10
C SER A 7 -7.49 -14.00 -18.20
N LEU A 8 -6.75 -15.01 -18.70
CA LEU A 8 -5.64 -15.61 -17.95
C LEU A 8 -4.57 -14.58 -17.55
N ILE A 9 -4.25 -13.64 -18.45
CA ILE A 9 -3.28 -12.57 -18.18
C ILE A 9 -3.79 -11.65 -17.06
N GLU A 10 -5.05 -11.25 -17.12
CA GLU A 10 -5.69 -10.43 -16.08
C GLU A 10 -5.73 -11.15 -14.74
N MET A 11 -6.02 -12.45 -14.74
CA MET A 11 -6.00 -13.27 -13.52
C MET A 11 -4.60 -13.35 -12.90
N VAL A 12 -3.54 -13.49 -13.71
CA VAL A 12 -2.16 -13.49 -13.21
C VAL A 12 -1.82 -12.14 -12.58
N VAL A 13 -2.14 -11.02 -13.26
CA VAL A 13 -1.90 -9.68 -12.71
C VAL A 13 -2.69 -9.46 -11.43
N GLN A 14 -3.98 -9.82 -11.40
CA GLN A 14 -4.82 -9.73 -10.21
C GLN A 14 -4.29 -10.60 -9.07
N ALA A 15 -3.82 -11.82 -9.34
CA ALA A 15 -3.23 -12.69 -8.33
C ALA A 15 -1.97 -12.08 -7.71
N SER A 16 -1.08 -11.49 -8.54
CA SER A 16 0.10 -10.77 -8.06
C SER A 16 -0.28 -9.55 -7.21
N LEU A 17 -1.28 -8.77 -7.63
CA LEU A 17 -1.78 -7.62 -6.87
C LEU A 17 -2.44 -8.05 -5.56
N CYS A 18 -3.19 -9.16 -5.54
CA CYS A 18 -3.76 -9.73 -4.32
C CYS A 18 -2.67 -10.19 -3.35
N ALA A 19 -1.61 -10.83 -3.84
CA ALA A 19 -0.47 -11.22 -3.01
C ALA A 19 0.22 -9.99 -2.41
N PHE A 20 0.39 -8.92 -3.19
CA PHE A 20 0.95 -7.66 -2.70
C PHE A 20 0.04 -6.97 -1.68
N LEU A 21 -1.28 -6.97 -1.91
CA LEU A 21 -2.26 -6.47 -0.95
C LEU A 21 -2.22 -7.26 0.38
N LEU A 22 -2.05 -8.58 0.32
CA LEU A 22 -1.89 -9.40 1.52
C LEU A 22 -0.65 -8.99 2.33
N LEU A 23 0.48 -8.76 1.65
CA LEU A 23 1.70 -8.28 2.31
C LEU A 23 1.49 -6.94 3.00
N LEU A 24 0.83 -5.98 2.34
CA LEU A 24 0.48 -4.68 2.93
C LEU A 24 -0.46 -4.81 4.13
N VAL A 25 -1.43 -5.74 4.09
CA VAL A 25 -2.31 -5.97 5.23
C VAL A 25 -1.52 -6.54 6.42
N LEU A 26 -0.58 -7.46 6.17
CA LEU A 26 0.27 -8.02 7.23
C LEU A 26 1.18 -6.93 7.83
N ASP A 27 1.78 -6.10 6.99
CA ASP A 27 2.60 -4.93 7.34
C ASP A 27 1.81 -3.96 8.24
N TYR A 28 0.60 -3.57 7.80
CA TYR A 28 -0.31 -2.73 8.57
C TYR A 28 -0.70 -3.32 9.93
N LEU A 29 -0.99 -4.63 9.97
CA LEU A 29 -1.33 -5.30 11.23
C LEU A 29 -0.14 -5.38 12.19
N GLU A 30 1.08 -5.48 11.68
CA GLU A 30 2.29 -5.47 12.48
C GLU A 30 2.61 -4.06 12.98
N ALA A 31 2.61 -3.07 12.09
CA ALA A 31 2.84 -1.67 12.40
C ALA A 31 1.80 -1.10 13.38
N SER A 32 0.52 -1.46 13.23
CA SER A 32 -0.56 -1.00 14.12
C SER A 32 -0.40 -1.51 15.55
N LYS A 33 0.16 -2.71 15.73
CA LYS A 33 0.44 -3.31 17.04
C LYS A 33 1.79 -2.91 17.63
N ALA A 34 2.71 -2.41 16.81
CA ALA A 34 4.02 -1.98 17.28
C ALA A 34 3.92 -0.76 18.21
N ALA A 35 4.64 -0.79 19.32
CA ALA A 35 4.71 0.35 20.23
C ALA A 35 5.58 1.46 19.61
N ALA A 36 5.18 2.73 19.82
CA ALA A 36 6.05 3.86 19.56
C ALA A 36 7.29 3.76 20.47
N CYS A 37 8.49 3.78 19.90
CA CYS A 37 9.74 3.62 20.61
C CYS A 37 10.61 4.86 20.43
N CYS A 38 10.92 5.54 21.55
CA CYS A 38 11.93 6.60 21.57
C CYS A 38 12.49 6.79 23.00
N PRO A 39 13.77 6.46 23.30
CA PRO A 39 14.73 5.69 22.48
C PRO A 39 14.35 4.19 22.45
N PRO A 40 14.83 3.38 21.48
CA PRO A 40 14.47 1.96 21.40
C PRO A 40 15.24 1.14 22.47
N PRO A 41 14.58 0.59 23.52
CA PRO A 41 15.25 -0.39 24.35
C PRO A 41 15.34 -1.70 23.55
N ALA A 42 16.48 -2.41 23.66
CA ALA A 42 16.71 -3.71 23.01
C ALA A 42 15.66 -4.80 23.35
N ALA A 43 14.81 -4.55 24.36
CA ALA A 43 13.79 -5.46 24.86
C ALA A 43 12.36 -5.16 24.37
N GLN A 44 12.10 -4.04 23.68
CA GLN A 44 10.76 -3.73 23.14
C GLN A 44 10.69 -4.10 21.66
N ARG A 45 9.58 -4.74 21.25
CA ARG A 45 9.25 -5.07 19.85
C ARG A 45 8.95 -3.79 19.06
N CYS A 46 9.97 -2.98 18.83
CA CYS A 46 9.89 -1.79 18.00
C CYS A 46 9.79 -2.20 16.52
N TYR A 47 8.96 -1.50 15.75
CA TYR A 47 8.81 -1.78 14.33
C TYR A 47 10.09 -1.42 13.58
N PRO A 48 10.71 -2.34 12.81
CA PRO A 48 12.00 -2.11 12.18
C PRO A 48 11.84 -1.33 10.86
N TRP A 49 11.29 -0.11 10.90
CA TRP A 49 11.38 0.80 9.76
C TRP A 49 12.73 1.51 9.80
N SER A 50 13.76 0.90 9.20
CA SER A 50 15.15 1.39 9.21
C SER A 50 15.68 1.83 7.84
N MET A 51 14.84 1.94 6.81
CA MET A 51 15.34 2.10 5.42
C MET A 51 14.75 3.28 4.63
N THR A 52 13.61 3.85 5.01
CA THR A 52 12.91 4.88 4.22
C THR A 52 12.89 6.27 4.87
N GLU A 53 13.04 6.36 6.20
CA GLU A 53 13.22 7.63 6.94
C GLU A 53 14.68 7.79 7.44
N ALA A 54 15.64 7.44 6.58
CA ALA A 54 17.08 7.57 6.89
C ALA A 54 17.65 8.98 6.66
N MET A 55 16.84 9.99 6.34
CA MET A 55 17.35 11.35 6.15
C MET A 55 17.07 12.22 7.37
N GLU A 56 18.17 12.54 8.06
CA GLU A 56 18.30 13.42 9.24
C GLU A 56 18.11 12.76 10.62
N GLY A 57 18.97 11.79 10.96
CA GLY A 57 19.35 11.58 12.36
C GLY A 57 18.82 10.34 13.09
N GLY A 58 18.53 9.24 12.38
CA GLY A 58 18.10 8.00 13.01
C GLY A 58 16.64 8.08 13.49
N GLY A 59 15.71 8.04 12.53
CA GLY A 59 14.28 8.22 12.76
C GLY A 59 13.73 7.29 13.84
N TYR A 60 13.27 7.88 14.94
CA TYR A 60 12.57 7.16 16.00
C TYR A 60 11.11 6.92 15.57
N TRP A 61 10.61 5.70 15.75
CA TRP A 61 9.20 5.37 15.55
C TRP A 61 8.35 6.02 16.65
N ASN A 62 7.90 7.26 16.41
CA ASN A 62 7.02 7.99 17.31
C ASN A 62 5.54 7.85 16.88
N TYR A 63 4.61 8.32 17.71
CA TYR A 63 3.17 8.24 17.42
C TYR A 63 2.74 8.96 16.13
N VAL A 64 3.38 10.08 15.80
CA VAL A 64 3.04 10.90 14.61
C VAL A 64 3.46 10.18 13.34
N ASN A 65 4.70 9.70 13.26
CA ASN A 65 5.21 8.99 12.09
C ASN A 65 4.46 7.66 11.90
N LYS A 66 4.12 6.97 13.00
CA LYS A 66 3.27 5.78 12.97
C LYS A 66 1.89 6.06 12.36
N GLU A 67 1.25 7.15 12.76
CA GLU A 67 -0.07 7.50 12.25
C GLU A 67 -0.03 7.84 10.75
N ILE A 68 0.99 8.59 10.32
CA ILE A 68 1.20 8.91 8.90
C ILE A 68 1.42 7.63 8.10
N TYR A 69 2.24 6.71 8.61
CA TYR A 69 2.51 5.42 7.99
C TYR A 69 1.23 4.59 7.80
N LEU A 70 0.46 4.38 8.87
CA LEU A 70 -0.79 3.61 8.82
C LEU A 70 -1.81 4.24 7.86
N ARG A 71 -1.92 5.57 7.84
CA ARG A 71 -2.80 6.27 6.88
C ARG A 71 -2.33 6.06 5.45
N SER A 72 -1.02 6.11 5.20
CA SER A 72 -0.44 5.86 3.87
C SER A 72 -0.71 4.43 3.40
N GLU A 73 -0.52 3.43 4.26
CA GLU A 73 -0.81 2.02 3.95
C GLU A 73 -2.29 1.79 3.62
N LEU A 74 -3.22 2.45 4.34
CA LEU A 74 -4.65 2.36 4.05
C LEU A 74 -4.99 2.92 2.67
N VAL A 75 -4.39 4.07 2.30
CA VAL A 75 -4.57 4.67 0.97
C VAL A 75 -4.05 3.71 -0.11
N TRP A 76 -2.87 3.12 0.09
CA TRP A 76 -2.29 2.12 -0.79
C TRP A 76 -3.17 0.87 -0.93
N GLY A 77 -3.72 0.37 0.17
CA GLY A 77 -4.66 -0.76 0.17
C GLY A 77 -5.91 -0.46 -0.65
N GLY A 78 -6.44 0.76 -0.54
CA GLY A 78 -7.57 1.23 -1.35
C GLY A 78 -7.25 1.26 -2.85
N ILE A 79 -6.11 1.84 -3.23
CA ILE A 79 -5.64 1.90 -4.63
C ILE A 79 -5.53 0.49 -5.22
N LEU A 80 -4.92 -0.44 -4.49
CA LEU A 80 -4.75 -1.83 -4.94
C LEU A 80 -6.10 -2.55 -5.07
N ALA A 81 -7.01 -2.35 -4.12
CA ALA A 81 -8.35 -2.92 -4.20
C ALA A 81 -9.10 -2.44 -5.46
N PHE A 82 -9.04 -1.13 -5.77
CA PHE A 82 -9.61 -0.60 -7.01
C PHE A 82 -8.93 -1.16 -8.26
N ALA A 83 -7.59 -1.27 -8.25
CA ALA A 83 -6.85 -1.85 -9.37
C ALA A 83 -7.28 -3.31 -9.63
N ILE A 84 -7.37 -4.13 -8.58
CA ILE A 84 -7.80 -5.55 -8.66
C ILE A 84 -9.23 -5.66 -9.20
N LEU A 85 -10.14 -4.80 -8.76
CA LEU A 85 -11.56 -4.86 -9.14
C LEU A 85 -11.86 -4.26 -10.52
N SER A 86 -11.01 -3.35 -11.01
CA SER A 86 -11.24 -2.63 -12.27
C SER A 86 -11.49 -3.52 -13.50
N PRO A 87 -10.82 -4.67 -13.73
CA PRO A 87 -11.01 -5.46 -14.94
C PRO A 87 -12.39 -6.12 -15.06
N PHE A 88 -13.10 -6.28 -13.93
CA PHE A 88 -14.46 -6.83 -13.90
C PHE A 88 -15.51 -5.83 -14.43
N ALA A 89 -15.22 -4.53 -14.33
CA ALA A 89 -16.07 -3.45 -14.83
C ALA A 89 -15.76 -3.08 -16.29
N MET A 90 -14.63 -3.53 -16.83
CA MET A 90 -14.16 -3.18 -18.18
C MET A 90 -14.65 -4.16 -19.25
N ARG A 91 -14.93 -3.62 -20.45
CA ARG A 91 -15.50 -4.38 -21.58
C ARG A 91 -14.49 -5.23 -22.34
N GLY A 92 -13.19 -4.95 -22.23
CA GLY A 92 -12.14 -5.65 -22.99
C GLY A 92 -10.88 -5.89 -22.16
N ILE A 93 -10.05 -6.82 -22.62
CA ILE A 93 -8.80 -7.19 -21.92
C ILE A 93 -7.85 -5.99 -21.87
N TRP A 94 -7.64 -5.31 -23.00
CA TRP A 94 -6.77 -4.14 -23.08
C TRP A 94 -7.27 -2.98 -22.23
N THR A 95 -8.58 -2.77 -22.14
CA THR A 95 -9.15 -1.71 -21.29
C THR A 95 -9.10 -2.07 -19.81
N GLY A 96 -9.20 -3.36 -19.45
CA GLY A 96 -8.95 -3.86 -18.09
C GLY A 96 -7.50 -3.64 -17.64
N LEU A 97 -6.54 -4.03 -18.48
CA LEU A 97 -5.11 -3.81 -18.20
C LEU A 97 -4.75 -2.32 -18.15
N ALA A 98 -5.29 -1.52 -19.07
CA ALA A 98 -5.08 -0.07 -19.06
C ALA A 98 -5.66 0.56 -17.79
N ALA A 99 -6.83 0.13 -17.33
CA ALA A 99 -7.43 0.61 -16.08
C ALA A 99 -6.55 0.29 -14.87
N ILE A 100 -6.02 -0.94 -14.77
CA ILE A 100 -5.04 -1.31 -13.74
C ILE A 100 -3.85 -0.35 -13.78
N ALA A 101 -3.23 -0.18 -14.95
CA ALA A 101 -2.04 0.65 -15.10
C ALA A 101 -2.30 2.12 -14.70
N ILE A 102 -3.44 2.69 -15.11
CA ILE A 102 -3.83 4.05 -14.79
C ILE A 102 -4.08 4.21 -13.29
N ILE A 103 -4.82 3.29 -12.67
CA ILE A 103 -5.11 3.34 -11.23
C ILE A 103 -3.81 3.25 -10.42
N LEU A 104 -2.90 2.35 -10.79
CA LEU A 104 -1.61 2.22 -10.11
C LEU A 104 -0.73 3.46 -10.31
N ALA A 105 -0.64 4.00 -11.52
CA ALA A 105 0.16 5.19 -11.81
C ALA A 105 -0.39 6.44 -11.11
N ALA A 106 -1.70 6.67 -11.19
CA ALA A 106 -2.36 7.78 -10.50
C ALA A 106 -2.29 7.60 -8.98
N GLY A 107 -2.43 6.37 -8.49
CA GLY A 107 -2.29 6.03 -7.08
C GLY A 107 -0.88 6.28 -6.55
N PHE A 108 0.16 5.89 -7.30
CA PHE A 108 1.55 6.15 -6.93
C PHE A 108 1.84 7.66 -6.87
N TYR A 109 1.46 8.40 -7.91
CA TYR A 109 1.64 9.85 -7.95
C TYR A 109 0.84 10.57 -6.85
N GLY A 110 -0.39 10.14 -6.60
CA GLY A 110 -1.24 10.68 -5.54
C GLY A 110 -0.69 10.38 -4.14
N ALA A 111 -0.20 9.15 -3.91
CA ALA A 111 0.40 8.75 -2.65
C ALA A 111 1.67 9.55 -2.34
N GLU A 112 2.55 9.77 -3.34
CA GLU A 112 3.74 10.64 -3.17
C GLU A 112 3.38 12.09 -2.83
N TRP A 113 2.32 12.62 -3.44
CA TRP A 113 1.83 13.96 -3.12
C TRP A 113 1.24 14.05 -1.72
N MET A 114 0.46 13.05 -1.31
CA MET A 114 -0.14 13.01 0.04
C MET A 114 0.92 12.82 1.12
N THR A 115 1.93 11.97 0.92
CA THR A 115 3.02 11.81 1.90
C THR A 115 3.85 13.09 2.05
N ARG A 116 4.10 13.83 0.96
CA ARG A 116 4.73 15.17 1.05
C ARG A 116 3.87 16.23 1.75
N PHE A 117 2.55 16.07 1.77
CA PHE A 117 1.64 16.98 2.47
C PHE A 117 1.48 16.62 3.95
N LEU A 118 1.77 15.38 4.32
CA LEU A 118 1.69 14.85 5.68
C LEU A 118 3.01 14.98 6.46
N LEU A 119 4.12 15.27 5.77
CA LEU A 119 5.43 15.64 6.33
C LEU A 119 5.54 17.17 6.44
#